data_AF-A0A832K5I5-F1
#
_entry.id   AF-A0A832K5I5-F1
#
_cell.length_a   1.000
_cell.length_b   1.000
_cell.length_c   1.000
_cell.angle_alpha   90.00
_cell.angle_beta   90.00
_cell.angle_gamma   90.00
#
_symmetry.space_group_name_H-M   'P 1'
#
loop_
_entity.id
_entity.type
_entity.pdbx_description
1 polymer ?
#
loop_
_entity_poly.entity_id
_entity_poly.type
_entity_poly.pdbx_seq_one_letter_code
_entity_poly.pdbx_strand_id
1 'polypeptide(L)'
;MIVVADLCKCFRVYARTRHWLREVVLGGVHHERRCVLRDVSFSVAEGETVAILGRNGAGKSTLLKLLMGVLVPDSGSLRVDGRITGLLELGTGFDPQLSGRENIYVNGLLLGMSRAEIAAKEAEIIAFSELEAFIDQPLRTYSSGMNMRLGFSVAIHASPHCFVVDEALSVGDAPFQQKCMAKIREFKQAGGAILFVSHDLNAVKMLADRAVVLEQGAVVYTGPTEDAVNAYLQTIADTDDALAGADVSGYGSGAVRLVSARALNEAGGMDVVRCGGFLRLEVVTEAAVSTKDVALGVMFRDRFGQDVFGTNSYLHGQCVDFRQGERRCFVFEVEVLLHPGAYTITLALHQGSTHSGSCFHWWDNALNIEVAGIDGPVFSGVCRLPVRQFTHYAL
;
A
#
# COMPACT_ATOMS: atom_id res chain seq x y z
N MET A 1 16.00 12.79 -10.41
CA MET A 1 16.40 12.40 -9.03
C MET A 1 15.75 13.34 -8.01
N ILE A 2 15.27 12.82 -6.87
CA ILE A 2 14.80 13.62 -5.73
C ILE A 2 15.74 13.38 -4.55
N VAL A 3 16.20 14.43 -3.88
CA VAL A 3 17.01 14.36 -2.67
C VAL A 3 16.41 15.27 -1.61
N VAL A 4 16.07 14.67 -0.47
CA VAL A 4 15.56 15.35 0.72
C VAL A 4 16.61 15.21 1.82
N ALA A 5 17.06 16.32 2.38
CA ALA A 5 18.05 16.34 3.45
C ALA A 5 17.60 17.24 4.61
N ASP A 6 17.50 16.64 5.79
CA ASP A 6 17.21 17.25 7.09
C ASP A 6 15.98 18.17 7.07
N LEU A 7 14.93 17.72 6.37
CA LEU A 7 13.75 18.53 6.09
C LEU A 7 12.88 18.65 7.35
N CYS A 8 12.63 19.89 7.77
CA CYS A 8 11.75 20.20 8.89
C CYS A 8 10.58 21.07 8.46
N LYS A 9 9.40 20.78 9.03
CA LYS A 9 8.22 21.63 8.88
C LYS A 9 7.40 21.68 10.15
N CYS A 10 7.11 22.90 10.59
CA CYS A 10 6.29 23.22 11.74
C CYS A 10 5.21 24.24 11.37
N PHE A 11 4.07 24.14 12.04
CA PHE A 11 2.95 25.07 11.88
C PHE A 11 2.70 25.80 13.19
N ARG A 12 2.27 27.07 13.07
CA ARG A 12 1.79 27.86 14.21
C ARG A 12 0.31 27.56 14.42
N VAL A 13 -0.02 26.98 15.57
CA VAL A 13 -1.39 26.65 15.94
C VAL A 13 -1.87 27.67 16.95
N TYR A 14 -2.92 28.42 16.59
CA TYR A 14 -3.55 29.40 17.47
C TYR A 14 -4.83 28.82 18.04
N ALA A 15 -4.98 28.79 19.37
CA ALA A 15 -6.19 28.26 20.01
C ALA A 15 -7.46 29.04 19.63
N ARG A 16 -7.33 30.35 19.33
CA ARG A 16 -8.42 31.25 18.92
C ARG A 16 -7.87 32.29 17.94
N THR A 17 -8.67 32.73 16.96
CA THR A 17 -8.28 33.75 15.97
C THR A 17 -7.80 35.07 16.61
N ARG A 18 -8.39 35.46 17.75
CA ARG A 18 -7.98 36.64 18.53
C ARG A 18 -6.56 36.55 19.10
N HIS A 19 -5.99 35.35 19.26
CA HIS A 19 -4.60 35.18 19.73
C HIS A 19 -3.59 35.52 18.63
N TRP A 20 -3.91 35.24 17.37
CA TRP A 20 -3.13 35.71 16.22
C TRP A 20 -3.09 37.25 16.16
N LEU A 21 -4.25 37.91 16.29
CA LEU A 21 -4.33 39.38 16.35
C LEU A 21 -3.52 39.97 17.50
N ARG A 22 -3.62 39.36 18.70
CA ARG A 22 -2.84 39.82 19.87
C ARG A 22 -1.34 39.68 19.66
N GLU A 23 -0.87 38.58 19.09
CA GLU A 23 0.54 38.37 18.80
C GLU A 23 1.09 39.37 17.77
N VAL A 24 0.30 39.70 16.74
CA VAL A 24 0.70 40.69 15.72
C VAL A 24 0.74 42.11 16.28
N VAL A 25 -0.21 42.48 17.15
CA VAL A 25 -0.38 43.87 17.65
C VAL A 25 0.40 44.14 18.93
N LEU A 26 0.37 43.22 19.90
CA LEU A 26 0.93 43.39 21.24
C LEU A 26 2.29 42.71 21.41
N GLY A 27 2.72 41.91 20.43
CA GLY A 27 3.88 41.04 20.55
C GLY A 27 3.67 39.86 21.51
N GLY A 28 4.71 39.04 21.67
CA GLY A 28 4.68 37.84 22.51
C GLY A 28 4.13 36.59 21.80
N VAL A 29 4.59 35.41 22.21
CA VAL A 29 4.22 34.13 21.58
C VAL A 29 2.88 33.65 22.13
N HIS A 30 1.83 33.67 21.29
CA HIS A 30 0.49 33.19 21.62
C HIS A 30 0.07 31.98 20.75
N HIS A 31 1.00 31.44 19.97
CA HIS A 31 0.85 30.20 19.22
C HIS A 31 1.60 29.04 19.86
N GLU A 32 1.07 27.84 19.66
CA GLU A 32 1.81 26.60 19.86
C GLU A 32 2.51 26.23 18.55
N ARG A 33 3.81 25.89 18.62
CA ARG A 33 4.56 25.42 17.45
C ARG A 33 4.43 23.90 17.36
N ARG A 34 3.69 23.42 16.37
CA ARG A 34 3.52 21.98 16.12
C ARG A 34 4.38 21.55 14.94
N CYS A 35 5.45 20.82 15.22
CA CYS A 35 6.34 20.28 14.19
C CYS A 35 5.81 18.95 13.65
N VAL A 36 5.52 18.95 12.35
CA VAL A 36 4.92 17.85 11.60
C VAL A 36 5.98 17.01 10.90
N LEU A 37 7.10 17.60 10.50
CA LEU A 37 8.28 16.89 9.98
C LEU A 37 9.53 17.35 10.73
N ARG A 38 10.40 16.39 11.05
CA ARG A 38 11.61 16.56 11.87
C ARG A 38 12.74 15.77 11.23
N ASP A 39 13.73 16.48 10.71
CA ASP A 39 14.98 15.95 10.17
C ASP A 39 14.78 14.79 9.17
N VAL A 40 13.81 14.96 8.25
CA VAL A 40 13.48 13.93 7.26
C VAL A 40 14.51 13.92 6.15
N SER A 41 15.17 12.78 5.95
CA SER A 41 16.21 12.58 4.93
C SER A 41 15.98 11.29 4.14
N PHE A 42 15.86 11.39 2.82
CA PHE A 42 15.78 10.26 1.89
C PHE A 42 16.03 10.73 0.44
N SER A 43 16.25 9.79 -0.47
CA SER A 43 16.39 10.05 -1.89
C SER A 43 15.48 9.16 -2.72
N VAL A 44 15.19 9.57 -3.95
CA VAL A 44 14.51 8.76 -4.98
C VAL A 44 15.35 8.84 -6.25
N ALA A 45 15.92 7.71 -6.65
CA ALA A 45 16.69 7.58 -7.89
C ALA A 45 15.78 7.54 -9.12
N GLU A 46 16.36 7.69 -10.31
CA GLU A 46 15.61 7.55 -11.56
C GLU A 46 15.21 6.08 -11.77
N GLY A 47 13.98 5.86 -12.24
CA GLY A 47 13.40 4.52 -12.39
C GLY A 47 13.10 3.79 -11.07
N GLU A 48 13.41 4.38 -9.91
CA GLU A 48 13.12 3.81 -8.59
C GLU A 48 11.68 4.13 -8.19
N THR A 49 10.97 3.12 -7.69
CA THR A 49 9.68 3.32 -7.01
C THR A 49 9.89 3.27 -5.51
N VAL A 50 9.68 4.41 -4.83
CA VAL A 50 9.81 4.53 -3.37
C VAL A 50 8.43 4.71 -2.76
N ALA A 51 8.07 3.88 -1.79
CA ALA A 51 6.86 4.06 -0.99
C ALA A 51 7.12 4.89 0.28
N ILE A 52 6.17 5.73 0.69
CA ILE A 52 6.15 6.41 1.99
C ILE A 52 5.03 5.77 2.82
N LEU A 53 5.44 4.99 3.81
CA LEU A 53 4.59 4.35 4.81
C LEU A 53 4.51 5.23 6.07
N GLY A 54 3.44 5.07 6.84
CA GLY A 54 3.27 5.77 8.11
C GLY A 54 1.82 5.93 8.50
N ARG A 55 1.55 6.16 9.80
CA ARG A 55 0.18 6.31 10.31
C ARG A 55 -0.47 7.61 9.82
N ASN A 56 -1.77 7.73 10.05
CA ASN A 56 -2.46 9.01 9.89
C ASN A 56 -1.87 10.03 10.86
N GLY A 57 -1.55 11.21 10.34
CA GLY A 57 -0.86 12.26 11.11
C GLY A 57 0.67 12.13 11.19
N ALA A 58 1.30 11.12 10.58
CA ALA A 58 2.76 10.97 10.56
C ALA A 58 3.50 12.02 9.71
N GLY A 59 2.78 12.86 8.96
CA GLY A 59 3.36 13.94 8.15
C GLY A 59 3.42 13.66 6.64
N LYS A 60 2.99 12.49 6.15
CA LYS A 60 3.02 12.08 4.73
C LYS A 60 2.49 13.16 3.77
N SER A 61 1.26 13.64 3.96
CA SER A 61 0.67 14.67 3.09
C SER A 61 1.39 16.02 3.19
N THR A 62 2.05 16.32 4.33
CA THR A 62 2.87 17.53 4.48
C THR A 62 4.17 17.39 3.70
N LEU A 63 4.81 16.21 3.77
CA LEU A 63 6.00 15.89 2.98
C LEU A 63 5.69 15.99 1.49
N LEU A 64 4.58 15.42 1.03
CA LEU A 64 4.18 15.52 -0.38
C LEU A 64 3.95 16.97 -0.83
N LYS A 65 3.30 17.80 -0.01
CA LYS A 65 3.13 19.23 -0.31
C LYS A 65 4.46 20.00 -0.38
N LEU A 66 5.46 19.61 0.41
CA LEU A 66 6.81 20.17 0.31
C LEU A 66 7.49 19.72 -0.99
N LEU A 67 7.40 18.43 -1.32
CA LEU A 67 7.96 17.86 -2.56
C LEU A 67 7.38 18.51 -3.82
N MET A 68 6.07 18.80 -3.82
CA MET A 68 5.39 19.47 -4.92
C MET A 68 5.59 21.00 -4.94
N GLY A 69 6.30 21.57 -3.97
CA GLY A 69 6.55 23.03 -3.89
C GLY A 69 5.34 23.86 -3.44
N VAL A 70 4.25 23.23 -2.97
CA VAL A 70 3.07 23.91 -2.41
C VAL A 70 3.38 24.54 -1.05
N LEU A 71 4.27 23.90 -0.29
CA LEU A 71 4.78 24.41 0.98
C LEU A 71 6.28 24.67 0.87
N VAL A 72 6.76 25.64 1.65
CA VAL A 72 8.19 25.90 1.84
C VAL A 72 8.63 25.26 3.16
N PRO A 73 9.77 24.56 3.21
CA PRO A 73 10.31 24.02 4.45
C PRO A 73 10.75 25.13 5.41
N ASP A 74 10.77 24.84 6.71
CA ASP A 74 11.30 25.79 7.70
C ASP A 74 12.83 25.65 7.84
N SER A 75 13.36 24.45 7.65
CA SER A 75 14.80 24.16 7.53
C SER A 75 15.04 22.89 6.72
N GLY A 76 16.31 22.63 6.38
CA GLY A 76 16.71 21.53 5.49
C GLY A 76 16.76 21.95 4.03
N SER A 77 17.01 20.99 3.15
CA SER A 77 17.04 21.20 1.71
C SER A 77 16.27 20.15 0.94
N LEU A 78 15.62 20.59 -0.13
CA LEU A 78 14.90 19.76 -1.08
C LEU A 78 15.45 20.05 -2.46
N ARG A 79 15.98 19.02 -3.12
CA ARG A 79 16.40 19.08 -4.52
C ARG A 79 15.57 18.12 -5.34
N VAL A 80 15.01 18.64 -6.43
CA VAL A 80 14.21 17.90 -7.39
C VAL A 80 14.74 18.20 -8.77
N ASP A 81 15.24 17.18 -9.45
CA ASP A 81 15.62 17.31 -10.86
C ASP A 81 14.42 16.92 -11.74
N GLY A 82 13.88 17.90 -12.48
CA GLY A 82 12.78 17.70 -13.44
C GLY A 82 11.38 18.03 -12.88
N ARG A 83 10.35 17.62 -13.61
CA ARG A 83 8.93 17.85 -13.27
C ARG A 83 8.43 16.74 -12.32
N ILE A 84 7.90 17.13 -11.17
CA ILE A 84 7.09 16.25 -10.30
C ILE A 84 5.62 16.52 -10.61
N THR A 85 4.86 15.46 -10.86
CA THR A 85 3.40 15.54 -11.05
C THR A 85 2.74 14.57 -10.09
N GLY A 86 1.65 14.97 -9.43
CA GLY A 86 1.04 14.14 -8.38
C GLY A 86 -0.48 14.04 -8.41
N LEU A 87 -1.02 12.93 -7.90
CA LEU A 87 -2.46 12.70 -7.72
C LEU A 87 -3.09 13.48 -6.55
N LEU A 88 -2.29 14.13 -5.70
CA LEU A 88 -2.81 14.96 -4.59
C LEU A 88 -3.66 16.13 -5.09
N GLU A 89 -3.50 16.47 -6.35
CA GLU A 89 -4.08 17.64 -6.99
C GLU A 89 -4.91 17.28 -8.23
N LEU A 90 -5.53 16.09 -8.29
CA LEU A 90 -6.42 15.72 -9.40
C LEU A 90 -7.51 16.77 -9.61
N GLY A 91 -7.45 17.44 -10.77
CA GLY A 91 -8.39 18.50 -11.12
C GLY A 91 -8.17 19.83 -10.39
N THR A 92 -7.04 19.99 -9.70
CA THR A 92 -6.65 21.30 -9.16
C THR A 92 -6.36 22.25 -10.31
N GLY A 93 -6.95 23.43 -10.24
CA GLY A 93 -6.93 24.38 -11.35
C GLY A 93 -7.95 24.08 -12.45
N PHE A 94 -8.82 23.08 -12.28
CA PHE A 94 -10.00 22.98 -13.15
C PHE A 94 -10.97 24.14 -12.89
N ASP A 95 -11.50 24.69 -13.98
CA ASP A 95 -12.58 25.66 -13.97
C ASP A 95 -13.89 24.96 -14.35
N PRO A 96 -14.89 24.91 -13.44
CA PRO A 96 -16.19 24.29 -13.69
C PRO A 96 -16.98 24.93 -14.84
N GLN A 97 -16.66 26.16 -15.23
CA GLN A 97 -17.32 26.88 -16.33
C GLN A 97 -16.74 26.50 -17.70
N LEU A 98 -15.51 26.00 -17.73
CA LEU A 98 -14.84 25.57 -18.96
C LEU A 98 -15.19 24.12 -19.30
N SER A 99 -15.07 23.77 -20.57
CA SER A 99 -15.23 22.41 -21.07
C SER A 99 -14.13 21.47 -20.58
N GLY A 100 -14.35 20.15 -20.69
CA GLY A 100 -13.33 19.11 -20.51
C GLY A 100 -12.06 19.42 -21.28
N ARG A 101 -12.22 19.75 -22.58
CA ARG A 101 -11.12 20.07 -23.47
C ARG A 101 -10.32 21.28 -23.01
N GLU A 102 -10.99 22.37 -22.67
CA GLU A 102 -10.32 23.59 -22.17
C GLU A 102 -9.59 23.33 -20.84
N ASN A 103 -10.17 22.49 -19.98
CA ASN A 103 -9.54 22.08 -18.73
C ASN A 103 -8.31 21.18 -18.93
N ILE A 104 -8.24 20.38 -19.99
CA ILE A 104 -7.00 19.68 -20.39
C ILE A 104 -5.88 20.70 -20.63
N TYR A 105 -6.18 21.80 -21.32
CA TYR A 105 -5.19 22.85 -21.57
C TYR A 105 -4.78 23.60 -20.31
N VAL A 106 -5.76 24.03 -19.49
CA VAL A 106 -5.46 24.76 -18.25
C VAL A 106 -4.63 23.89 -17.30
N ASN A 107 -5.05 22.66 -17.07
CA ASN A 107 -4.36 21.75 -16.15
C ASN A 107 -3.01 21.31 -16.72
N GLY A 108 -2.90 20.99 -18.02
CA GLY A 108 -1.63 20.67 -18.64
C GLY A 108 -0.59 21.79 -18.51
N LEU A 109 -1.00 23.05 -18.69
CA LEU A 109 -0.12 24.21 -18.49
C LEU A 109 0.32 24.35 -17.03
N LEU A 110 -0.58 24.12 -16.06
CA LEU A 110 -0.24 24.15 -14.63
C LEU A 110 0.74 23.04 -14.24
N LEU A 111 0.66 21.88 -14.89
CA LEU A 111 1.60 20.77 -14.71
C LEU A 111 2.91 20.98 -15.48
N GLY A 112 3.09 22.13 -16.12
CA GLY A 112 4.33 22.53 -16.79
C GLY A 112 4.49 21.97 -18.21
N MET A 113 3.42 21.53 -18.85
CA MET A 113 3.41 21.20 -20.29
C MET A 113 3.33 22.48 -21.12
N SER A 114 3.96 22.49 -22.28
CA SER A 114 3.76 23.49 -23.32
C SER A 114 2.44 23.24 -24.07
N ARG A 115 1.89 24.28 -24.71
CA ARG A 115 0.69 24.13 -25.56
C ARG A 115 0.88 23.08 -26.67
N ALA A 116 2.08 22.96 -27.21
CA ALA A 116 2.40 21.97 -28.24
C ALA A 116 2.41 20.53 -27.68
N GLU A 117 2.99 20.32 -26.48
CA GLU A 117 2.93 19.03 -25.79
C GLU A 117 1.48 18.62 -25.48
N ILE A 118 0.64 19.57 -25.06
CA ILE A 118 -0.78 19.31 -24.77
C ILE A 118 -1.53 18.91 -26.05
N ALA A 119 -1.40 19.70 -27.12
CA ALA A 119 -2.07 19.42 -28.39
C ALA A 119 -1.66 18.05 -28.98
N ALA A 120 -0.39 17.66 -28.82
CA ALA A 120 0.10 16.35 -29.27
C ALA A 120 -0.50 15.17 -28.48
N LYS A 121 -0.84 15.38 -27.20
CA LYS A 121 -1.35 14.33 -26.30
C LYS A 121 -2.85 14.38 -26.07
N GLU A 122 -3.53 15.41 -26.56
CA GLU A 122 -4.95 15.67 -26.30
C GLU A 122 -5.82 14.46 -26.66
N ALA A 123 -5.62 13.85 -27.83
CA ALA A 123 -6.39 12.69 -28.26
C ALA A 123 -6.17 11.48 -27.33
N GLU A 124 -4.94 11.24 -26.89
CA GLU A 124 -4.60 10.15 -25.97
C GLU A 124 -5.20 10.38 -24.58
N ILE A 125 -5.17 11.63 -24.09
CA ILE A 125 -5.78 12.02 -22.81
C ILE A 125 -7.28 11.77 -22.84
N ILE A 126 -7.96 12.20 -23.90
CA ILE A 126 -9.42 12.02 -24.05
C ILE A 126 -9.76 10.53 -24.11
N ALA A 127 -9.06 9.76 -24.95
CA ALA A 127 -9.27 8.31 -25.09
C ALA A 127 -8.97 7.52 -23.80
N PHE A 128 -7.94 7.95 -23.06
CA PHE A 128 -7.63 7.33 -21.77
C PHE A 128 -8.74 7.62 -20.75
N SER A 129 -9.28 8.84 -20.72
CA SER A 129 -10.34 9.26 -19.79
C SER A 129 -11.71 8.61 -20.04
N GLU A 130 -11.97 8.14 -21.27
CA GLU A 130 -13.27 7.61 -21.73
C GLU A 130 -14.40 8.66 -21.64
N LEU A 131 -14.05 9.92 -21.91
CA LEU A 131 -14.96 11.08 -21.84
C LEU A 131 -15.24 11.71 -23.21
N GLU A 132 -15.03 10.99 -24.31
CA GLU A 132 -15.18 11.47 -25.69
C GLU A 132 -16.52 12.19 -25.91
N ALA A 133 -17.61 11.61 -25.39
CA ALA A 133 -18.96 12.15 -25.55
C ALA A 133 -19.24 13.41 -24.69
N PHE A 134 -18.43 13.65 -23.66
CA PHE A 134 -18.63 14.72 -22.68
C PHE A 134 -17.54 15.79 -22.75
N ILE A 135 -16.47 15.58 -23.52
CA ILE A 135 -15.25 16.40 -23.46
C ILE A 135 -15.49 17.88 -23.78
N ASP A 136 -16.45 18.18 -24.66
CA ASP A 136 -16.81 19.54 -25.03
C ASP A 136 -17.92 20.14 -24.14
N GLN A 137 -18.40 19.40 -23.13
CA GLN A 137 -19.33 19.89 -22.13
C GLN A 137 -18.61 20.56 -20.95
N PRO A 138 -19.22 21.58 -20.32
CA PRO A 138 -18.66 22.22 -19.12
C PRO A 138 -18.45 21.24 -17.96
N LEU A 139 -17.33 21.35 -17.23
CA LEU A 139 -17.00 20.46 -16.11
C LEU A 139 -18.03 20.44 -14.99
N ARG A 140 -18.81 21.51 -14.80
CA ARG A 140 -19.92 21.51 -13.82
C ARG A 140 -20.99 20.44 -14.09
N THR A 141 -21.04 19.86 -15.29
CA THR A 141 -21.96 18.74 -15.62
C THR A 141 -21.35 17.37 -15.32
N TYR A 142 -20.06 17.31 -14.99
CA TYR A 142 -19.33 16.06 -14.77
C TYR A 142 -19.63 15.51 -13.38
N SER A 143 -19.69 14.18 -13.28
CA SER A 143 -19.65 13.53 -11.97
C SER A 143 -18.28 13.70 -11.33
N SER A 144 -18.19 13.46 -10.02
CA SER A 144 -16.91 13.43 -9.31
C SER A 144 -15.93 12.43 -9.95
N GLY A 145 -16.42 11.25 -10.36
CA GLY A 145 -15.64 10.23 -11.06
C GLY A 145 -15.11 10.69 -12.42
N MET A 146 -15.91 11.42 -13.21
CA MET A 146 -15.47 11.96 -14.51
C MET A 146 -14.37 13.02 -14.33
N ASN A 147 -14.51 13.94 -13.36
CA ASN A 147 -13.49 14.93 -13.04
C ASN A 147 -12.17 14.26 -12.65
N MET A 148 -12.28 13.23 -11.81
CA MET A 148 -11.19 12.39 -11.36
C MET A 148 -10.48 11.65 -12.52
N ARG A 149 -11.24 11.03 -13.42
CA ARG A 149 -10.73 10.37 -14.63
C ARG A 149 -9.97 11.36 -15.51
N LEU A 150 -10.54 12.55 -15.76
CA LEU A 150 -9.89 13.58 -16.58
C LEU A 150 -8.59 14.06 -15.93
N GLY A 151 -8.62 14.41 -14.64
CA GLY A 151 -7.44 14.86 -13.90
C GLY A 151 -6.29 13.84 -13.93
N PHE A 152 -6.61 12.56 -13.75
CA PHE A 152 -5.60 11.50 -13.81
C PHE A 152 -5.01 11.39 -15.22
N SER A 153 -5.89 11.41 -16.22
CA SER A 153 -5.51 11.30 -17.63
C SER A 153 -4.55 12.40 -18.03
N VAL A 154 -4.80 13.65 -17.63
CA VAL A 154 -3.88 14.77 -17.91
C VAL A 154 -2.55 14.56 -17.16
N ALA A 155 -2.61 14.23 -15.86
CA ALA A 155 -1.42 14.10 -15.02
C ALA A 155 -0.44 13.01 -15.50
N ILE A 156 -0.94 11.81 -15.85
CA ILE A 156 -0.09 10.71 -16.29
C ILE A 156 0.51 10.97 -17.69
N HIS A 157 -0.20 11.70 -18.55
CA HIS A 157 0.28 12.07 -19.87
C HIS A 157 1.18 13.32 -19.85
N ALA A 158 1.37 14.00 -18.71
CA ALA A 158 2.29 15.15 -18.61
C ALA A 158 3.79 14.76 -18.73
N SER A 159 4.11 13.46 -18.83
CA SER A 159 5.48 12.92 -18.81
C SER A 159 6.32 13.49 -17.64
N PRO A 160 5.91 13.23 -16.38
CA PRO A 160 6.71 13.58 -15.22
C PRO A 160 8.07 12.87 -15.22
N HIS A 161 9.05 13.47 -14.54
CA HIS A 161 10.26 12.74 -14.15
C HIS A 161 10.00 11.88 -12.92
N CYS A 162 9.16 12.37 -12.00
CA CYS A 162 8.67 11.61 -10.87
C CYS A 162 7.15 11.74 -10.76
N PHE A 163 6.45 10.60 -10.74
CA PHE A 163 5.01 10.54 -10.56
C PHE A 163 4.68 10.27 -9.09
N VAL A 164 3.99 11.21 -8.45
CA VAL A 164 3.56 11.10 -7.05
C VAL A 164 2.16 10.50 -7.02
N VAL A 165 2.06 9.37 -6.36
CA VAL A 165 0.85 8.58 -6.30
C VAL A 165 0.39 8.57 -4.85
N ASP A 166 -0.73 9.22 -4.57
CA ASP A 166 -1.35 9.19 -3.25
C ASP A 166 -2.45 8.12 -3.22
N GLU A 167 -2.81 7.69 -2.00
CA GLU A 167 -3.83 6.68 -1.66
C GLU A 167 -5.15 6.84 -2.42
N ALA A 168 -5.40 8.07 -2.89
CA ALA A 168 -6.44 8.44 -3.83
C ALA A 168 -6.41 7.69 -5.17
N LEU A 169 -5.47 6.78 -5.47
CA LEU A 169 -5.55 5.84 -6.62
C LEU A 169 -6.87 5.09 -6.73
N SER A 170 -7.71 5.12 -5.70
CA SER A 170 -9.13 4.79 -5.74
C SER A 170 -9.97 5.75 -6.63
N VAL A 171 -9.38 6.26 -7.72
CA VAL A 171 -9.96 7.18 -8.68
C VAL A 171 -10.89 6.40 -9.61
N GLY A 172 -12.19 6.72 -9.60
CA GLY A 172 -13.16 6.09 -10.51
C GLY A 172 -13.60 4.69 -10.09
N ASP A 173 -14.12 3.93 -11.05
CA ASP A 173 -14.58 2.55 -10.90
C ASP A 173 -13.45 1.53 -11.05
N ALA A 174 -13.68 0.29 -10.62
CA ALA A 174 -12.67 -0.77 -10.65
C ALA A 174 -12.02 -0.99 -12.04
N PRO A 175 -12.75 -0.94 -13.17
CA PRO A 175 -12.14 -1.02 -14.49
C PRO A 175 -11.14 0.11 -14.77
N PHE A 176 -11.49 1.36 -14.43
CA PHE A 176 -10.59 2.50 -14.64
C PHE A 176 -9.37 2.44 -13.71
N GLN A 177 -9.54 2.01 -12.47
CA GLN A 177 -8.42 1.78 -11.54
C GLN A 177 -7.41 0.77 -12.10
N GLN A 178 -7.87 -0.32 -12.72
CA GLN A 178 -6.99 -1.28 -13.39
C GLN A 178 -6.21 -0.64 -14.54
N LYS A 179 -6.87 0.22 -15.34
CA LYS A 179 -6.26 0.99 -16.43
C LYS A 179 -5.19 1.96 -15.91
N CYS A 180 -5.48 2.68 -14.83
CA CYS A 180 -4.52 3.54 -14.12
C CYS A 180 -3.31 2.75 -13.66
N MET A 181 -3.54 1.59 -13.02
CA MET A 181 -2.46 0.76 -12.50
C MET A 181 -1.59 0.18 -13.63
N ALA A 182 -2.19 -0.21 -14.75
CA ALA A 182 -1.47 -0.63 -15.95
C ALA A 182 -0.58 0.50 -16.50
N LYS A 183 -1.11 1.73 -16.57
CA LYS A 183 -0.35 2.88 -17.05
C LYS A 183 0.79 3.28 -16.11
N ILE A 184 0.59 3.17 -14.79
CA ILE A 184 1.65 3.37 -13.79
C ILE A 184 2.77 2.33 -13.95
N ARG A 185 2.41 1.06 -14.19
CA ARG A 185 3.40 0.01 -14.47
C ARG A 185 4.16 0.27 -15.78
N GLU A 186 3.48 0.71 -16.84
CA GLU A 186 4.12 1.11 -18.10
C GLU A 186 5.11 2.27 -17.87
N PHE A 187 4.70 3.29 -17.10
CA PHE A 187 5.57 4.41 -16.72
C PHE A 187 6.80 3.95 -15.92
N LYS A 188 6.63 3.03 -14.97
CA LYS A 188 7.76 2.40 -14.25
C LYS A 188 8.69 1.67 -15.21
N GLN A 189 8.14 0.84 -16.10
CA GLN A 189 8.93 0.08 -17.09
C GLN A 189 9.68 0.97 -18.07
N ALA A 190 9.16 2.17 -18.36
CA ALA A 190 9.84 3.20 -19.15
C ALA A 190 10.95 3.96 -18.38
N GLY A 191 11.23 3.59 -17.12
CA GLY A 191 12.26 4.22 -16.29
C GLY A 191 11.79 5.46 -15.53
N GLY A 192 10.48 5.71 -15.45
CA GLY A 192 9.92 6.79 -14.64
C GLY A 192 10.04 6.51 -13.15
N ALA A 193 10.48 7.51 -12.36
CA ALA A 193 10.51 7.39 -10.91
C ALA A 193 9.10 7.54 -10.32
N ILE A 194 8.75 6.76 -9.31
CA ILE A 194 7.43 6.83 -8.68
C ILE A 194 7.61 7.03 -7.19
N LEU A 195 6.90 8.02 -6.64
CA LEU A 195 6.77 8.19 -5.20
C LEU A 195 5.36 7.80 -4.79
N PHE A 196 5.23 6.67 -4.11
CA PHE A 196 3.95 6.07 -3.76
C PHE A 196 3.64 6.32 -2.29
N VAL A 197 2.45 6.82 -1.96
CA VAL A 197 2.01 7.02 -0.58
C VAL A 197 0.72 6.27 -0.39
N SER A 198 0.76 5.25 0.46
CA SER A 198 -0.39 4.40 0.72
C SER A 198 -0.27 3.77 2.10
N HIS A 199 -1.41 3.44 2.69
CA HIS A 199 -1.49 2.51 3.82
C HIS A 199 -1.82 1.07 3.38
N ASP A 200 -2.14 0.86 2.10
CA ASP A 200 -2.32 -0.47 1.50
C ASP A 200 -0.97 -1.13 1.29
N LEU A 201 -0.62 -2.02 2.22
CA LEU A 201 0.62 -2.76 2.21
C LEU A 201 0.76 -3.69 1.00
N ASN A 202 -0.35 -4.17 0.44
CA ASN A 202 -0.33 -5.04 -0.74
C ASN A 202 0.07 -4.24 -1.98
N ALA A 203 -0.52 -3.07 -2.19
CA ALA A 203 -0.11 -2.17 -3.28
C ALA A 203 1.36 -1.73 -3.15
N VAL A 204 1.81 -1.46 -1.91
CA VAL A 204 3.21 -1.11 -1.63
C VAL A 204 4.15 -2.25 -2.00
N LYS A 205 3.89 -3.48 -1.55
CA LYS A 205 4.69 -4.68 -1.88
C LYS A 205 4.75 -4.93 -3.39
N MET A 206 3.66 -4.69 -4.11
CA MET A 206 3.60 -4.92 -5.56
C MET A 206 4.35 -3.87 -6.40
N LEU A 207 4.38 -2.60 -5.95
CA LEU A 207 4.84 -1.48 -6.77
C LEU A 207 6.21 -0.95 -6.36
N ALA A 208 6.52 -0.96 -5.06
CA ALA A 208 7.69 -0.27 -4.51
C ALA A 208 8.92 -1.18 -4.45
N ASP A 209 10.05 -0.63 -4.89
CA ASP A 209 11.36 -1.28 -4.79
C ASP A 209 11.96 -1.03 -3.40
N ARG A 210 11.70 0.16 -2.84
CA ARG A 210 12.12 0.60 -1.52
C ARG A 210 10.98 1.31 -0.80
N ALA A 211 11.02 1.38 0.52
CA ALA A 211 10.09 2.21 1.27
C ALA A 211 10.77 2.99 2.41
N VAL A 212 10.12 4.10 2.76
CA VAL A 212 10.45 5.02 3.85
C VAL A 212 9.31 4.98 4.84
N VAL A 213 9.59 4.62 6.09
CA VAL A 213 8.59 4.59 7.16
C VAL A 213 8.69 5.88 7.96
N LEU A 214 7.59 6.64 7.98
CA LEU A 214 7.43 7.86 8.77
C LEU A 214 6.62 7.61 10.04
N GLU A 215 7.17 8.05 11.17
CA GLU A 215 6.51 8.06 12.45
C GLU A 215 6.69 9.41 13.14
N GLN A 216 5.57 10.02 13.57
CA GLN A 216 5.55 11.31 14.27
C GLN A 216 6.40 12.43 13.62
N GLY A 217 6.54 12.38 12.29
CA GLY A 217 7.30 13.35 11.52
C GLY A 217 8.77 13.01 11.28
N ALA A 218 9.28 11.89 11.79
CA ALA A 218 10.66 11.43 11.57
C ALA A 218 10.69 10.14 10.75
N VAL A 219 11.80 9.92 10.03
CA VAL A 219 12.04 8.65 9.33
C VAL A 219 12.55 7.64 10.35
N VAL A 220 11.82 6.54 10.53
CA VAL A 220 12.22 5.44 11.43
C VAL A 220 12.86 4.28 10.68
N TYR A 221 12.58 4.16 9.39
CA TYR A 221 13.20 3.14 8.54
C TYR A 221 13.29 3.60 7.09
N THR A 222 14.38 3.23 6.40
CA THR A 222 14.49 3.31 4.94
C THR A 222 15.26 2.11 4.42
N GLY A 223 14.69 1.41 3.44
CA GLY A 223 15.26 0.17 2.93
C GLY A 223 14.27 -0.63 2.11
N PRO A 224 14.63 -1.87 1.73
CA PRO A 224 13.79 -2.74 0.90
C PRO A 224 12.35 -2.80 1.41
N THR A 225 11.39 -2.86 0.48
CA THR A 225 9.97 -2.77 0.79
C THR A 225 9.51 -3.79 1.82
N GLU A 226 10.00 -5.03 1.76
CA GLU A 226 9.63 -6.08 2.73
C GLU A 226 10.00 -5.71 4.16
N ASP A 227 11.25 -5.30 4.38
CA ASP A 227 11.75 -4.90 5.69
C ASP A 227 11.06 -3.63 6.20
N ALA A 228 10.76 -2.68 5.31
CA ALA A 228 10.05 -1.46 5.66
C ALA A 228 8.60 -1.73 6.09
N VAL A 229 7.92 -2.65 5.42
CA VAL A 229 6.58 -3.09 5.82
C VAL A 229 6.63 -3.73 7.21
N ASN A 230 7.63 -4.56 7.48
CA ASN A 230 7.83 -5.15 8.81
C ASN A 230 8.09 -4.08 9.88
N ALA A 231 8.97 -3.12 9.63
CA ALA A 231 9.22 -2.01 10.54
C ALA A 231 7.96 -1.17 10.80
N TYR A 232 7.16 -0.90 9.76
CA TYR A 232 5.89 -0.19 9.90
C TYR A 232 4.86 -0.97 10.74
N LEU A 233 4.77 -2.29 10.56
CA LEU A 233 3.89 -3.16 11.33
C LEU A 233 4.32 -3.24 12.80
N GLN A 234 5.63 -3.26 13.07
CA GLN A 234 6.17 -3.15 14.44
C GLN A 234 5.75 -1.84 15.10
N THR A 235 5.89 -0.70 14.41
CA THR A 235 5.43 0.60 14.92
C THR A 235 3.94 0.62 15.28
N ILE A 236 3.10 -0.07 14.50
CA ILE A 236 1.67 -0.21 14.82
C ILE A 236 1.49 -1.07 16.08
N ALA A 237 2.16 -2.23 16.14
CA ALA A 237 2.07 -3.16 17.26
C ALA A 237 2.58 -2.56 18.58
N ASP A 238 3.69 -1.82 18.56
CA ASP A 238 4.32 -1.21 19.74
C ASP A 238 3.45 -0.12 20.39
N THR A 239 2.48 0.46 19.65
CA THR A 239 1.53 1.43 20.22
C THR A 239 0.36 0.75 20.93
N ASP A 240 -0.03 -0.46 20.49
CA ASP A 240 -1.15 -1.22 21.07
C ASP A 240 -0.68 -2.19 22.17
N ASP A 241 0.58 -2.63 22.14
CA ASP A 241 1.21 -3.48 23.14
C ASP A 241 2.63 -2.95 23.45
N ALA A 242 2.75 -2.06 24.42
CA ALA A 242 4.03 -1.80 25.06
C ALA A 242 4.45 -3.06 25.84
N LEU A 243 5.10 -4.04 25.20
CA LEU A 243 5.95 -5.09 25.81
C LEU A 243 6.56 -6.05 24.75
N ALA A 244 7.90 -6.18 24.82
CA ALA A 244 8.78 -7.22 24.25
C ALA A 244 9.09 -7.16 22.74
N GLY A 245 10.33 -7.32 22.26
CA GLY A 245 11.53 -7.93 22.83
C GLY A 245 12.07 -8.96 21.82
N ALA A 246 13.13 -8.58 21.10
CA ALA A 246 13.74 -9.34 20.01
C ALA A 246 14.19 -10.76 20.41
N ASP A 247 13.73 -11.76 19.67
CA ASP A 247 14.51 -12.70 18.84
C ASP A 247 13.53 -13.74 18.27
N VAL A 248 13.80 -14.24 17.05
CA VAL A 248 12.97 -15.14 16.19
C VAL A 248 12.14 -14.37 15.15
N SER A 249 12.27 -14.79 13.89
CA SER A 249 11.72 -14.19 12.66
C SER A 249 10.21 -13.96 12.70
N GLY A 250 9.80 -12.76 13.15
CA GLY A 250 8.40 -12.35 13.21
C GLY A 250 8.16 -11.12 14.09
N TYR A 251 6.91 -10.66 14.19
CA TYR A 251 6.50 -9.54 15.05
C TYR A 251 5.25 -9.88 15.88
N GLY A 252 4.99 -9.16 16.98
CA GLY A 252 3.84 -9.38 17.87
C GLY A 252 4.26 -9.39 19.34
N SER A 253 3.30 -9.42 20.28
CA SER A 253 3.59 -9.33 21.73
C SER A 253 4.45 -10.47 22.29
N GLY A 254 4.62 -11.55 21.52
CA GLY A 254 5.41 -12.70 21.90
C GLY A 254 4.82 -13.52 23.04
N ALA A 255 3.56 -13.27 23.43
CA ALA A 255 2.86 -13.98 24.49
C ALA A 255 2.69 -15.47 24.16
N VAL A 256 2.41 -15.77 22.88
CA VAL A 256 2.50 -17.09 22.28
C VAL A 256 3.30 -16.96 21.00
N ARG A 257 4.25 -17.87 20.79
CA ARG A 257 5.23 -17.79 19.70
C ARG A 257 5.12 -19.00 18.79
N LEU A 258 5.27 -18.77 17.49
CA LEU A 258 5.58 -19.78 16.49
C LEU A 258 7.03 -20.25 16.71
N VAL A 259 7.22 -21.57 16.88
CA VAL A 259 8.53 -22.19 17.15
C VAL A 259 9.09 -22.81 15.87
N SER A 260 8.24 -23.49 15.10
CA SER A 260 8.62 -24.10 13.83
C SER A 260 7.39 -24.37 12.98
N ALA A 261 7.54 -24.30 11.67
CA ALA A 261 6.50 -24.66 10.72
C ALA A 261 7.06 -25.63 9.68
N ARG A 262 6.22 -26.55 9.18
CA ARG A 262 6.55 -27.47 8.09
C ARG A 262 5.35 -27.62 7.15
N ALA A 263 5.63 -27.72 5.86
CA ALA A 263 4.66 -28.07 4.83
C ALA A 263 5.02 -29.44 4.26
N LEU A 264 4.08 -30.37 4.32
CA LEU A 264 4.25 -31.75 3.84
C LEU A 264 3.26 -32.01 2.70
N ASN A 265 3.76 -32.49 1.57
CA ASN A 265 2.91 -33.04 0.50
C ASN A 265 2.56 -34.51 0.79
N GLU A 266 1.74 -35.12 -0.09
CA GLU A 266 1.31 -36.53 0.02
C GLU A 266 2.47 -37.54 0.02
N ALA A 267 3.59 -37.20 -0.60
CA ALA A 267 4.79 -38.04 -0.66
C ALA A 267 5.75 -37.81 0.52
N GLY A 268 5.39 -36.93 1.49
CA GLY A 268 6.25 -36.51 2.58
C GLY A 268 7.41 -35.59 2.17
N GLY A 269 7.42 -35.16 0.90
CA GLY A 269 8.33 -34.14 0.39
C GLY A 269 7.93 -32.75 0.91
N MET A 270 8.94 -31.92 1.12
CA MET A 270 8.75 -30.51 1.44
C MET A 270 8.79 -29.71 0.14
N ASP A 271 7.97 -28.66 0.08
CA ASP A 271 8.10 -27.54 -0.86
C ASP A 271 7.52 -27.69 -2.28
N VAL A 272 7.11 -28.88 -2.75
CA VAL A 272 6.44 -29.01 -4.08
C VAL A 272 5.12 -29.77 -3.97
N VAL A 273 4.05 -29.19 -4.52
CA VAL A 273 2.70 -29.77 -4.53
C VAL A 273 2.08 -29.63 -5.92
N ARG A 274 1.11 -30.48 -6.27
CA ARG A 274 0.38 -30.36 -7.55
C ARG A 274 -0.97 -29.70 -7.29
N CYS A 275 -1.48 -28.93 -8.25
CA CYS A 275 -2.85 -28.41 -8.14
C CYS A 275 -3.86 -29.57 -8.14
N GLY A 276 -4.70 -29.65 -7.12
CA GLY A 276 -5.62 -30.74 -6.82
C GLY A 276 -5.10 -31.74 -5.78
N GLY A 277 -3.84 -31.63 -5.36
CA GLY A 277 -3.27 -32.44 -4.27
C GLY A 277 -3.45 -31.80 -2.90
N PHE A 278 -2.99 -32.50 -1.85
CA PHE A 278 -3.07 -32.02 -0.48
C PHE A 278 -1.75 -31.47 0.07
N LEU A 279 -1.86 -30.43 0.88
CA LEU A 279 -0.77 -29.85 1.66
C LEU A 279 -1.14 -29.90 3.15
N ARG A 280 -0.27 -30.53 3.95
CA ARG A 280 -0.40 -30.58 5.40
C ARG A 280 0.60 -29.62 6.04
N LEU A 281 0.08 -28.61 6.72
CA LEU A 281 0.86 -27.61 7.46
C LEU A 281 0.90 -27.99 8.93
N GLU A 282 2.08 -28.23 9.46
CA GLU A 282 2.31 -28.52 10.88
C GLU A 282 3.05 -27.35 11.52
N VAL A 283 2.43 -26.72 12.52
CA VAL A 283 2.94 -25.50 13.14
C VAL A 283 3.02 -25.70 14.65
N VAL A 284 4.25 -25.70 15.17
CA VAL A 284 4.53 -25.84 16.60
C VAL A 284 4.57 -24.44 17.22
N THR A 285 3.87 -24.29 18.33
CA THR A 285 3.77 -23.05 19.08
C THR A 285 4.16 -23.25 20.54
N GLU A 286 4.57 -22.18 21.21
CA GLU A 286 4.92 -22.16 22.62
C GLU A 286 4.42 -20.88 23.28
N ALA A 287 3.79 -21.00 24.46
CA ALA A 287 3.32 -19.86 25.21
C ALA A 287 4.36 -19.36 26.24
N ALA A 288 4.78 -18.10 26.10
CA ALA A 288 5.63 -17.43 27.10
C ALA A 288 4.82 -17.01 28.33
N VAL A 289 3.53 -16.74 28.16
CA VAL A 289 2.58 -16.38 29.22
C VAL A 289 1.25 -17.08 28.97
N SER A 290 0.46 -17.30 30.02
CA SER A 290 -0.87 -17.89 29.87
C SER A 290 -1.78 -16.95 29.07
N THR A 291 -2.39 -17.45 27.99
CA THR A 291 -3.17 -16.65 27.04
C THR A 291 -4.42 -17.43 26.63
N LYS A 292 -5.55 -16.75 26.51
CA LYS A 292 -6.83 -17.36 26.15
C LYS A 292 -7.19 -17.06 24.70
N ASP A 293 -8.04 -17.91 24.13
CA ASP A 293 -8.68 -17.68 22.84
C ASP A 293 -7.68 -17.43 21.69
N VAL A 294 -6.60 -18.23 21.67
CA VAL A 294 -5.55 -18.12 20.66
C VAL A 294 -5.96 -18.89 19.41
N ALA A 295 -5.87 -18.22 18.27
CA ALA A 295 -6.09 -18.78 16.95
C ALA A 295 -4.82 -18.76 16.11
N LEU A 296 -4.62 -19.79 15.29
CA LEU A 296 -3.57 -19.81 14.26
C LEU A 296 -4.18 -19.48 12.91
N GLY A 297 -3.72 -18.39 12.30
CA GLY A 297 -3.98 -17.98 10.94
C GLY A 297 -2.92 -18.47 9.96
N VAL A 298 -3.38 -18.79 8.75
CA VAL A 298 -2.59 -19.22 7.61
C VAL A 298 -3.00 -18.38 6.41
N MET A 299 -2.04 -17.75 5.74
CA MET A 299 -2.26 -16.94 4.54
C MET A 299 -1.32 -17.41 3.43
N PHE A 300 -1.88 -17.77 2.28
CA PHE A 300 -1.16 -18.09 1.06
C PHE A 300 -1.02 -16.84 0.20
N ARG A 301 0.19 -16.57 -0.27
CA ARG A 301 0.50 -15.46 -1.17
C ARG A 301 1.18 -15.94 -2.43
N ASP A 302 0.91 -15.28 -3.55
CA ASP A 302 1.61 -15.55 -4.79
C ASP A 302 3.01 -14.91 -4.82
N ARG A 303 3.76 -15.14 -5.89
CA ARG A 303 5.09 -14.54 -6.12
C ARG A 303 5.12 -13.00 -6.16
N PHE A 304 3.97 -12.34 -6.25
CA PHE A 304 3.85 -10.89 -6.22
C PHE A 304 3.43 -10.38 -4.84
N GLY A 305 3.31 -11.28 -3.86
CA GLY A 305 2.89 -10.97 -2.49
C GLY A 305 1.39 -10.72 -2.36
N GLN A 306 0.58 -11.06 -3.37
CA GLN A 306 -0.87 -10.91 -3.31
C GLN A 306 -1.47 -12.00 -2.40
N ASP A 307 -2.33 -11.61 -1.45
CA ASP A 307 -3.10 -12.55 -0.64
C ASP A 307 -4.07 -13.34 -1.53
N VAL A 308 -3.84 -14.65 -1.67
CA VAL A 308 -4.62 -15.54 -2.54
C VAL A 308 -5.71 -16.25 -1.75
N PHE A 309 -5.37 -16.76 -0.58
CA PHE A 309 -6.27 -17.50 0.29
C PHE A 309 -5.79 -17.40 1.72
N GLY A 310 -6.71 -17.11 2.64
CA GLY A 310 -6.43 -17.09 4.06
C GLY A 310 -7.53 -17.78 4.85
N THR A 311 -7.14 -18.50 5.89
CA THR A 311 -8.05 -19.03 6.91
C THR A 311 -7.39 -18.93 8.28
N ASN A 312 -8.13 -19.23 9.33
CA ASN A 312 -7.58 -19.36 10.67
C ASN A 312 -8.42 -20.35 11.50
N SER A 313 -7.86 -20.85 12.59
CA SER A 313 -8.53 -21.83 13.44
C SER A 313 -9.80 -21.26 14.10
N TYR A 314 -9.89 -19.94 14.32
CA TYR A 314 -11.10 -19.27 14.83
C TYR A 314 -12.28 -19.42 13.86
N LEU A 315 -12.07 -19.20 12.55
CA LEU A 315 -13.10 -19.36 11.52
C LEU A 315 -13.59 -20.81 11.41
N HIS A 316 -12.79 -21.77 11.87
CA HIS A 316 -13.16 -23.18 12.01
C HIS A 316 -13.75 -23.53 13.40
N GLY A 317 -14.01 -22.53 14.25
CA GLY A 317 -14.56 -22.70 15.60
C GLY A 317 -13.58 -23.35 16.59
N GLN A 318 -12.28 -23.31 16.30
CA GLN A 318 -11.23 -23.93 17.10
C GLN A 318 -10.24 -22.88 17.61
N CYS A 319 -10.56 -22.33 18.77
CA CYS A 319 -9.63 -21.51 19.54
C CYS A 319 -9.05 -22.31 20.69
N VAL A 320 -7.86 -21.89 21.13
CA VAL A 320 -7.09 -22.64 22.10
C VAL A 320 -6.60 -21.74 23.22
N ASP A 321 -6.84 -22.17 24.45
CA ASP A 321 -6.21 -21.58 25.63
C ASP A 321 -4.84 -22.22 25.87
N PHE A 322 -3.85 -21.39 26.19
CA PHE A 322 -2.49 -21.78 26.53
C PHE A 322 -2.20 -21.47 28.00
N ARG A 323 -1.46 -22.39 28.65
CA ARG A 323 -0.77 -22.14 29.92
C ARG A 323 0.67 -21.70 29.65
N GLN A 324 1.25 -20.91 30.54
CA GLN A 324 2.67 -20.56 30.47
C GLN A 324 3.57 -21.81 30.33
N GLY A 325 4.47 -21.77 29.34
CA GLY A 325 5.39 -22.86 28.99
C GLY A 325 4.77 -23.99 28.18
N GLU A 326 3.46 -23.92 27.88
CA GLU A 326 2.77 -24.97 27.13
C GLU A 326 3.13 -24.90 25.64
N ARG A 327 3.42 -26.07 25.05
CA ARG A 327 3.63 -26.24 23.61
C ARG A 327 2.45 -26.95 22.98
N ARG A 328 2.06 -26.52 21.78
CA ARG A 328 1.02 -27.19 20.98
C ARG A 328 1.42 -27.25 19.52
N CYS A 329 0.84 -28.20 18.80
CA CYS A 329 0.99 -28.33 17.35
C CYS A 329 -0.38 -28.13 16.71
N PHE A 330 -0.47 -27.18 15.79
CA PHE A 330 -1.63 -26.99 14.92
C PHE A 330 -1.37 -27.69 13.59
N VAL A 331 -2.39 -28.34 13.08
CA VAL A 331 -2.34 -29.04 11.79
C VAL A 331 -3.46 -28.53 10.90
N PHE A 332 -3.10 -27.96 9.75
CA PHE A 332 -4.04 -27.63 8.68
C PHE A 332 -3.81 -28.57 7.50
N GLU A 333 -4.86 -29.23 7.03
CA GLU A 333 -4.85 -29.99 5.79
C GLU A 333 -5.65 -29.22 4.74
N VAL A 334 -5.00 -28.83 3.65
CA VAL A 334 -5.56 -27.95 2.62
C VAL A 334 -5.45 -28.63 1.26
N GLU A 335 -6.56 -28.70 0.54
CA GLU A 335 -6.55 -29.05 -0.90
C GLU A 335 -6.00 -27.85 -1.69
N VAL A 336 -4.90 -28.05 -2.40
CA VAL A 336 -4.22 -26.97 -3.12
C VAL A 336 -4.87 -26.79 -4.48
N LEU A 337 -5.76 -25.80 -4.57
CA LEU A 337 -6.44 -25.44 -5.82
C LEU A 337 -5.79 -24.24 -6.54
N LEU A 338 -4.47 -24.11 -6.42
CA LEU A 338 -3.72 -22.95 -6.94
C LEU A 338 -3.14 -23.23 -8.33
N HIS A 339 -2.99 -22.20 -9.16
CA HIS A 339 -2.33 -22.33 -10.45
C HIS A 339 -0.84 -22.69 -10.27
N PRO A 340 -0.18 -23.37 -11.22
CA PRO A 340 1.25 -23.59 -11.14
C PRO A 340 2.05 -22.30 -10.96
N GLY A 341 2.98 -22.30 -10.01
CA GLY A 341 3.76 -21.12 -9.62
C GLY A 341 4.39 -21.23 -8.23
N ALA A 342 5.19 -20.22 -7.86
CA ALA A 342 5.77 -20.09 -6.53
C ALA A 342 4.81 -19.32 -5.61
N TYR A 343 4.69 -19.80 -4.38
CA TYR A 343 3.83 -19.24 -3.34
C TYR A 343 4.57 -19.22 -1.99
N THR A 344 4.19 -18.26 -1.14
CA THR A 344 4.65 -18.20 0.24
C THR A 344 3.47 -18.37 1.19
N ILE A 345 3.75 -18.88 2.39
CA ILE A 345 2.75 -19.04 3.45
C ILE A 345 3.18 -18.21 4.65
N THR A 346 2.32 -17.27 5.03
CA THR A 346 2.46 -16.45 6.23
C THR A 346 1.62 -17.06 7.35
N LEU A 347 2.17 -17.10 8.56
CA LEU A 347 1.54 -17.65 9.75
C LEU A 347 1.34 -16.55 10.80
N ALA A 348 0.21 -16.59 11.51
CA ALA A 348 -0.07 -15.59 12.53
C ALA A 348 -0.82 -16.18 13.72
N LEU A 349 -0.36 -15.93 14.94
CA LEU A 349 -1.09 -16.17 16.17
C LEU A 349 -1.80 -14.90 16.60
N HIS A 350 -3.12 -14.95 16.78
CA HIS A 350 -3.93 -13.80 17.15
C HIS A 350 -5.14 -14.20 17.98
N GLN A 351 -5.83 -13.21 18.55
CA GLN A 351 -7.12 -13.38 19.21
C GLN A 351 -8.26 -12.92 18.29
N GLY A 352 -9.38 -13.65 18.28
CA GLY A 352 -10.56 -13.32 17.46
C GLY A 352 -10.46 -13.72 15.98
N SER A 353 -11.37 -13.18 15.16
CA SER A 353 -11.52 -13.56 13.74
C SER A 353 -10.47 -12.96 12.79
N THR A 354 -9.80 -11.89 13.22
CA THR A 354 -8.82 -11.13 12.43
C THR A 354 -7.64 -10.71 13.30
N HIS A 355 -6.49 -10.44 12.68
CA HIS A 355 -5.25 -10.07 13.38
C HIS A 355 -5.24 -8.61 13.91
N SER A 356 -6.29 -7.83 13.64
CA SER A 356 -6.38 -6.41 14.01
C SER A 356 -6.77 -6.15 15.48
N GLY A 357 -7.05 -7.20 16.26
CA GLY A 357 -7.33 -7.10 17.69
C GLY A 357 -6.05 -7.24 18.52
N SER A 358 -5.61 -8.48 18.72
CA SER A 358 -4.38 -8.81 19.48
C SER A 358 -3.55 -9.80 18.68
N CYS A 359 -2.34 -9.39 18.26
CA CYS A 359 -1.41 -10.24 17.51
C CYS A 359 -0.27 -10.71 18.42
N PHE A 360 -0.18 -12.02 18.64
CA PHE A 360 0.83 -12.62 19.51
C PHE A 360 2.15 -12.88 18.79
N HIS A 361 2.09 -13.43 17.58
CA HIS A 361 3.28 -13.64 16.75
C HIS A 361 2.87 -13.82 15.28
N TRP A 362 3.40 -12.98 14.42
CA TRP A 362 3.29 -13.00 12.97
C TRP A 362 4.63 -13.39 12.35
N TRP A 363 4.63 -14.42 11.51
CA TRP A 363 5.80 -14.87 10.77
C TRP A 363 5.51 -14.76 9.27
N ASP A 364 6.04 -13.72 8.64
CA ASP A 364 5.87 -13.48 7.20
C ASP A 364 6.74 -14.44 6.39
N ASN A 365 6.20 -14.96 5.27
CA ASN A 365 6.90 -15.91 4.39
C ASN A 365 7.52 -17.10 5.15
N ALA A 366 6.81 -17.61 6.16
CA ALA A 366 7.28 -18.69 7.04
C ALA A 366 7.61 -19.98 6.29
N LEU A 367 6.88 -20.26 5.21
CA LEU A 367 7.11 -21.41 4.34
C LEU A 367 7.05 -20.98 2.88
N ASN A 368 7.81 -21.66 2.03
CA ASN A 368 7.77 -21.50 0.58
C ASN A 368 7.26 -22.80 -0.03
N ILE A 369 6.36 -22.71 -1.00
CA ILE A 369 5.87 -23.85 -1.76
C ILE A 369 5.87 -23.53 -3.25
N GLU A 370 6.07 -24.55 -4.07
CA GLU A 370 5.92 -24.51 -5.51
C GLU A 370 4.76 -25.42 -5.91
N VAL A 371 3.82 -24.86 -6.68
CA VAL A 371 2.77 -25.64 -7.31
C VAL A 371 3.25 -26.06 -8.69
N ALA A 372 3.49 -27.35 -8.88
CA ALA A 372 4.07 -27.92 -10.10
C ALA A 372 3.02 -28.73 -10.89
N GLY A 373 2.38 -28.06 -11.85
CA GLY A 373 1.40 -28.68 -12.74
C GLY A 373 -0.02 -28.78 -12.16
N ILE A 374 -0.94 -29.26 -13.00
CA ILE A 374 -2.37 -29.35 -12.69
C ILE A 374 -2.83 -30.79 -12.83
N ASP A 375 -3.42 -31.33 -11.76
CA ASP A 375 -4.19 -32.57 -11.80
C ASP A 375 -5.68 -32.22 -11.92
N GLY A 376 -6.26 -32.52 -13.08
CA GLY A 376 -7.68 -32.28 -13.38
C GLY A 376 -7.92 -31.15 -14.39
N PRO A 377 -9.07 -30.45 -14.31
CA PRO A 377 -9.47 -29.45 -15.29
C PRO A 377 -8.53 -28.26 -15.31
N VAL A 378 -8.09 -27.88 -16.51
CA VAL A 378 -7.35 -26.64 -16.74
C VAL A 378 -8.27 -25.45 -16.49
N PHE A 379 -7.75 -24.44 -15.80
CA PHE A 379 -8.45 -23.20 -15.50
C PHE A 379 -7.53 -22.02 -15.76
N SER A 380 -8.11 -20.82 -15.79
CA SER A 380 -7.37 -19.56 -15.87
C SER A 380 -7.56 -18.77 -14.56
N GLY A 381 -6.55 -18.00 -14.18
CA GLY A 381 -6.52 -17.27 -12.90
C GLY A 381 -5.58 -17.90 -11.87
N VAL A 382 -5.62 -17.39 -10.62
CA VAL A 382 -4.68 -17.79 -9.55
C VAL A 382 -5.19 -19.01 -8.75
N CYS A 383 -6.51 -19.17 -8.62
CA CYS A 383 -7.13 -20.24 -7.86
C CYS A 383 -8.31 -20.86 -8.63
N ARG A 384 -8.46 -22.18 -8.55
CA ARG A 384 -9.54 -22.96 -9.16
C ARG A 384 -10.76 -22.93 -8.25
N LEU A 385 -11.82 -22.30 -8.73
CA LEU A 385 -13.15 -22.44 -8.13
C LEU A 385 -13.87 -23.66 -8.72
N PRO A 386 -14.40 -24.59 -7.90
CA PRO A 386 -15.10 -25.77 -8.40
C PRO A 386 -16.38 -25.39 -9.17
N VAL A 387 -16.42 -25.69 -10.47
CA VAL A 387 -17.63 -25.54 -11.29
C VAL A 387 -18.50 -26.79 -11.11
N ARG A 388 -19.63 -26.66 -10.40
CA ARG A 388 -20.54 -27.79 -10.12
C ARG A 388 -21.36 -28.22 -11.33
N GLN A 389 -21.75 -27.28 -12.19
CA GLN A 389 -22.55 -27.56 -13.38
C GLN A 389 -22.29 -26.50 -14.44
N PHE A 390 -22.18 -26.92 -15.70
CA PHE A 390 -22.18 -26.04 -16.86
C PHE A 390 -23.29 -26.52 -17.80
N THR A 391 -24.28 -25.67 -18.04
CA THR A 391 -25.38 -25.96 -18.95
C THR A 391 -25.54 -24.80 -19.92
N HIS A 392 -25.72 -25.11 -21.19
CA HIS A 392 -26.02 -24.14 -22.24
C HIS A 392 -27.37 -24.50 -22.86
N TYR A 393 -28.21 -23.50 -23.11
CA TYR A 393 -29.49 -23.65 -23.79
C TYR A 393 -29.52 -22.72 -25.01
N ALA A 394 -30.06 -23.20 -26.13
CA ALA A 394 -30.45 -22.32 -27.23
C ALA A 394 -31.69 -21.52 -26.80
N LEU A 395 -31.69 -20.22 -27.08
CA LEU A 395 -32.82 -19.33 -26.81
C LEU A 395 -33.94 -19.50 -27.82
#